data_AF-H0T9D5-F1
#
_entry.id   AF-H0T9D5-F1
#
_cell.length_a   1.000
_cell.length_b   1.000
_cell.length_c   1.000
_cell.angle_alpha   90.00
_cell.angle_beta   90.00
_cell.angle_gamma   90.00
#
_symmetry.space_group_name_H-M   'P 1'
#
loop_
_entity.id
_entity.type
_entity.pdbx_description
1 polymer ?
#
loop_
_entity_poly.entity_id
_entity_poly.type
_entity_poly.pdbx_seq_one_letter_code
_entity_poly.pdbx_strand_id
1 'polypeptide(L)'
;MTSQGFLREFISPDGAAAIVVEDDGRVAYGYWLDAKGSIGGDVWLYNRGPAPEQPEWTNREGAPYANPAAFVDEAVAFSRPSSAACLTVEWRGQGSGQIGEIFVAGVLLARLTNGSKPGWSRLAAKDGPLALRLTE
;
A
#
# COMPACT_ATOMS: atom_id res chain seq x y z
N MET A 1 2.86 18.01 16.81
CA MET A 1 1.70 18.05 15.90
C MET A 1 1.69 16.72 15.13
N THR A 2 0.92 15.74 15.57
CA THR A 2 0.66 14.53 14.81
C THR A 2 -0.08 14.93 13.54
N SER A 3 0.51 14.74 12.36
CA SER A 3 -0.24 14.98 11.12
C SER A 3 -1.45 14.04 11.09
N GLN A 4 -2.63 14.55 10.75
CA GLN A 4 -3.80 13.70 10.53
C GLN A 4 -3.51 12.67 9.44
N GLY A 5 -4.27 11.56 9.46
CA GLY A 5 -4.37 10.62 8.35
C GLY A 5 -4.69 11.28 7.02
N PHE A 6 -4.62 10.51 5.94
CA PHE A 6 -5.20 10.92 4.66
C PHE A 6 -5.78 9.73 3.92
N LEU A 7 -6.71 10.01 3.01
CA LEU A 7 -7.28 9.02 2.10
C LEU A 7 -7.31 9.62 0.69
N ARG A 8 -6.93 8.83 -0.31
CA ARG A 8 -7.00 9.23 -1.72
C ARG A 8 -7.40 8.06 -2.61
N GLU A 9 -8.36 8.31 -3.48
CA GLU A 9 -8.82 7.37 -4.49
C GLU A 9 -8.25 7.73 -5.87
N PHE A 10 -7.90 6.70 -6.63
CA PHE A 10 -7.50 6.76 -8.03
C PHE A 10 -8.36 5.79 -8.83
N ILE A 11 -9.08 6.29 -9.82
CA ILE A 11 -9.93 5.46 -10.69
C ILE A 11 -9.11 5.07 -11.91
N SER A 12 -9.21 3.81 -12.32
CA SER A 12 -8.61 3.30 -13.55
C SER A 12 -9.19 3.98 -14.80
N PRO A 13 -8.46 4.08 -15.93
CA PRO A 13 -8.94 4.77 -17.12
C PRO A 13 -10.24 4.21 -17.72
N ASP A 14 -10.49 2.90 -17.56
CA ASP A 14 -11.71 2.23 -18.01
C ASP A 14 -12.83 2.22 -16.95
N GLY A 15 -12.56 2.74 -15.74
CA GLY A 15 -13.49 2.76 -14.62
C GLY A 15 -13.80 1.40 -14.02
N ALA A 16 -13.08 0.33 -14.41
CA ALA A 16 -13.35 -1.03 -13.97
C ALA A 16 -12.80 -1.33 -12.56
N ALA A 17 -11.80 -0.54 -12.13
CA ALA A 17 -11.18 -0.63 -10.82
C ALA A 17 -10.82 0.74 -10.23
N ALA A 18 -10.56 0.75 -8.94
CA ALA A 18 -9.96 1.87 -8.24
C ALA A 18 -8.84 1.39 -7.31
N ILE A 19 -7.88 2.26 -7.01
CA ILE A 19 -6.96 2.09 -5.91
C ILE A 19 -7.25 3.17 -4.87
N VAL A 20 -7.50 2.74 -3.64
CA VAL A 20 -7.60 3.64 -2.48
C VAL A 20 -6.31 3.51 -1.69
N VAL A 21 -5.65 4.63 -1.47
CA VAL A 21 -4.53 4.74 -0.53
C VAL A 21 -5.03 5.40 0.74
N GLU A 22 -4.88 4.72 1.87
CA GLU A 22 -5.24 5.20 3.19
C GLU A 22 -4.02 5.22 4.09
N ASP A 23 -3.82 6.33 4.78
CA ASP A 23 -2.91 6.47 5.90
C ASP A 23 -3.76 6.82 7.14
N ASP A 24 -3.83 5.90 8.10
CA ASP A 24 -4.71 6.00 9.28
C ASP A 24 -4.12 6.83 10.45
N GLY A 25 -2.89 7.37 10.29
CA GLY A 25 -2.15 7.97 11.40
C GLY A 25 -1.03 7.10 11.96
N ARG A 26 -1.11 5.78 11.77
CA ARG A 26 -0.20 4.76 12.28
C ARG A 26 0.46 3.94 11.16
N VAL A 27 -0.29 3.58 10.13
CA VAL A 27 0.15 2.78 9.00
C VAL A 27 -0.56 3.20 7.72
N ALA A 28 0.10 3.01 6.58
CA ALA A 28 -0.49 3.26 5.27
C ALA A 28 -0.66 1.97 4.46
N TYR A 29 -1.81 1.85 3.81
CA TYR A 29 -2.20 0.74 2.94
C TYR A 29 -2.72 1.22 1.60
N GLY A 30 -2.51 0.40 0.57
CA GLY A 30 -3.20 0.49 -0.71
C GLY A 30 -4.22 -0.63 -0.82
N TYR A 31 -5.41 -0.32 -1.34
CA TYR A 31 -6.48 -1.28 -1.58
C TYR A 31 -6.90 -1.24 -3.04
N TRP A 32 -7.02 -2.40 -3.67
CA TRP A 32 -7.64 -2.55 -4.98
C TRP A 32 -9.14 -2.76 -4.79
N LEU A 33 -9.96 -1.92 -5.42
CA LEU A 33 -11.41 -2.02 -5.42
C LEU A 33 -11.89 -2.37 -6.84
N ASP A 34 -12.85 -3.29 -6.94
CA ASP A 34 -13.59 -3.50 -8.19
C ASP A 34 -14.62 -2.39 -8.44
N ALA A 35 -15.28 -2.42 -9.60
CA ALA A 35 -16.33 -1.45 -9.96
C ALA A 35 -17.53 -1.39 -8.98
N LYS A 36 -17.67 -2.37 -8.06
CA LYS A 36 -18.69 -2.39 -7.01
C LYS A 36 -18.17 -1.87 -5.67
N GLY A 37 -16.90 -1.46 -5.60
CA GLY A 37 -16.23 -1.02 -4.38
C GLY A 37 -15.75 -2.16 -3.48
N SER A 38 -15.73 -3.40 -3.96
CA SER A 38 -15.28 -4.56 -3.16
C SER A 38 -13.76 -4.68 -3.18
N ILE A 39 -13.14 -4.89 -2.01
CA ILE A 39 -11.69 -5.02 -1.89
C ILE A 39 -11.21 -6.35 -2.49
N GLY A 40 -10.61 -6.26 -3.67
CA GLY A 40 -9.98 -7.37 -4.40
C GLY A 40 -8.51 -7.59 -4.03
N GLY A 41 -7.85 -6.59 -3.43
CA GLY A 41 -6.44 -6.69 -3.06
C GLY A 41 -6.02 -5.65 -2.02
N ASP A 42 -4.93 -5.91 -1.32
CA ASP A 42 -4.36 -5.04 -0.28
C ASP A 42 -2.83 -5.09 -0.30
N VAL A 43 -2.18 -4.01 0.13
CA VAL A 43 -0.73 -3.97 0.31
C VAL A 43 -0.33 -2.96 1.36
N TRP A 44 0.57 -3.34 2.26
CA TRP A 44 1.23 -2.42 3.18
C TRP A 44 2.18 -1.49 2.42
N LEU A 45 2.08 -0.18 2.67
CA LEU A 45 2.91 0.84 2.04
C LEU A 45 4.05 1.28 2.94
N TYR A 46 3.75 1.69 4.18
CA TYR A 46 4.74 2.09 5.18
C TYR A 46 4.12 2.16 6.58
N ASN A 47 4.96 2.04 7.62
CA ASN A 47 4.60 2.41 8.99
C ASN A 47 4.84 3.90 9.21
N ARG A 48 4.00 4.57 10.01
CA ARG A 48 4.29 5.93 10.49
C ARG A 48 5.22 5.93 11.68
N GLY A 49 5.07 4.94 12.56
CA GLY A 49 5.91 4.74 13.73
C GLY A 49 7.08 3.81 13.43
N PRO A 50 7.93 3.56 14.44
CA PRO A 50 8.89 2.47 14.41
C PRO A 50 8.21 1.15 14.05
N ALA A 51 8.89 0.30 13.30
CA ALA A 51 8.37 -1.04 12.99
C ALA A 51 8.32 -1.88 14.28
N PRO A 52 7.19 -2.55 14.58
CA PRO A 52 7.11 -3.40 15.77
C PRO A 52 8.04 -4.62 15.62
N GLU A 53 8.60 -5.12 16.72
CA GLU A 53 9.42 -6.33 16.69
C GLU A 53 8.59 -7.58 16.43
N GLN A 54 7.38 -7.61 17.01
CA GLN A 54 6.45 -8.73 16.93
C GLN A 54 5.20 -8.36 16.12
N PRO A 55 4.58 -9.32 15.43
CA PRO A 55 3.36 -9.07 14.70
C PRO A 55 2.16 -8.63 15.55
N GLU A 56 1.41 -7.64 15.05
CA GLU A 56 0.19 -7.14 15.70
C GLU A 56 -1.06 -8.00 15.43
N TRP A 57 -1.03 -8.87 14.41
CA TRP A 57 -2.18 -9.67 13.97
C TRP A 57 -2.62 -10.78 14.94
N THR A 58 -2.02 -10.84 16.13
CA THR A 58 -2.57 -11.61 17.26
C THR A 58 -3.89 -11.02 17.76
N ASN A 59 -4.12 -9.71 17.54
CA ASN A 59 -5.41 -9.07 17.75
C ASN A 59 -6.08 -8.74 16.41
N ARG A 60 -7.06 -9.56 16.00
CA ARG A 60 -7.80 -9.39 14.72
C ARG A 60 -8.55 -8.07 14.59
N GLU A 61 -8.93 -7.45 15.70
CA GLU A 61 -9.66 -6.17 15.71
C GLU A 61 -8.75 -4.96 15.52
N GLY A 62 -7.43 -5.16 15.57
CA GLY A 62 -6.43 -4.08 15.44
C GLY A 62 -6.02 -3.75 14.01
N ALA A 63 -6.65 -4.34 12.99
CA ALA A 63 -6.35 -4.06 11.59
C ALA A 63 -6.67 -2.60 11.21
N PRO A 64 -5.95 -1.97 10.27
CA PRO A 64 -4.79 -2.50 9.52
C PRO A 64 -3.53 -2.71 10.40
N TYR A 65 -2.53 -3.49 10.01
CA TYR A 65 -1.37 -3.77 10.88
C TYR A 65 -0.09 -3.07 10.42
N ALA A 66 0.74 -2.65 11.37
CA ALA A 66 2.10 -2.25 11.06
C ALA A 66 2.94 -3.48 10.62
N ASN A 67 3.81 -3.29 9.62
CA ASN A 67 4.70 -4.35 9.17
C ASN A 67 5.88 -4.50 10.15
N PRO A 68 6.13 -5.70 10.71
CA PRO A 68 7.20 -5.88 11.69
C PRO A 68 8.59 -5.62 11.12
N ALA A 69 9.53 -5.24 11.99
CA ALA A 69 10.90 -4.88 11.61
C ALA A 69 11.58 -5.95 10.75
N ALA A 70 11.30 -7.24 10.99
CA ALA A 70 11.84 -8.36 10.21
C ALA A 70 11.42 -8.40 8.73
N PHE A 71 10.42 -7.59 8.32
CA PHE A 71 9.88 -7.50 6.97
C PHE A 71 10.01 -6.10 6.35
N VAL A 72 10.49 -5.10 7.10
CA VAL A 72 10.69 -3.73 6.61
C VAL A 72 12.13 -3.57 6.13
N ASP A 73 12.29 -3.02 4.92
CA ASP A 73 13.61 -2.66 4.40
C ASP A 73 13.96 -1.23 4.81
N GLU A 74 14.67 -1.10 5.94
CA GLU A 74 15.14 0.21 6.44
C GLU A 74 16.28 0.81 5.61
N ALA A 75 16.91 0.02 4.72
CA ALA A 75 17.98 0.52 3.85
C ALA A 75 17.44 1.32 2.66
N VAL A 76 16.15 1.15 2.31
CA VAL A 76 15.51 1.94 1.26
C VAL A 76 15.28 3.36 1.76
N ALA A 77 15.94 4.33 1.11
CA ALA A 77 15.69 5.74 1.38
C ALA A 77 14.25 6.11 0.98
N PHE A 78 13.40 6.30 1.98
CA PHE A 78 12.00 6.66 1.80
C PHE A 78 11.63 7.85 2.67
N SER A 79 11.01 8.86 2.06
CA SER A 79 10.37 9.96 2.76
C SER A 79 8.88 9.79 2.69
N ARG A 80 8.23 9.73 3.86
CA ARG A 80 6.76 9.67 3.94
C ARG A 80 6.15 10.87 3.21
N PRO A 81 5.06 10.68 2.45
CA PRO A 81 4.38 11.78 1.80
C PRO A 81 3.86 12.78 2.84
N SER A 82 4.07 14.08 2.60
CA SER A 82 3.54 15.13 3.49
C SER A 82 2.02 15.31 3.37
N SER A 83 1.43 14.84 2.26
CA SER A 83 -0.01 14.83 2.03
C SER A 83 -0.38 13.82 0.94
N ALA A 84 -1.68 13.55 0.82
CA ALA A 84 -2.24 12.75 -0.27
C ALA A 84 -1.88 13.25 -1.68
N ALA A 85 -1.56 14.54 -1.86
CA ALA A 85 -1.22 15.13 -3.15
C ALA A 85 0.08 14.57 -3.76
N CYS A 86 1.00 14.07 -2.91
CA CYS A 86 2.28 13.48 -3.34
C CYS A 86 2.11 12.09 -3.97
N LEU A 87 0.92 11.50 -3.88
CA LEU A 87 0.62 10.18 -4.43
C LEU A 87 0.15 10.28 -5.87
N THR A 88 0.58 9.35 -6.70
CA THR A 88 0.02 9.10 -8.02
C THR A 88 -0.12 7.60 -8.24
N VAL A 89 -1.03 7.22 -9.13
CA VAL A 89 -1.16 5.83 -9.60
C VAL A 89 -0.99 5.83 -11.11
N GLU A 90 -0.07 5.00 -11.60
CA GLU A 90 0.00 4.66 -13.02
C GLU A 90 -0.71 3.34 -13.26
N TRP A 91 -1.58 3.33 -14.27
CA TRP A 91 -2.33 2.14 -14.66
C TRP A 91 -1.71 1.51 -15.89
N ARG A 92 -1.51 0.20 -15.86
CA ARG A 92 -1.02 -0.60 -16.99
C ARG A 92 -1.98 -1.76 -17.25
N GLY A 93 -2.04 -2.22 -18.50
CA GLY A 93 -2.96 -3.27 -18.91
C GLY A 93 -4.43 -2.84 -18.90
N GLN A 94 -5.33 -3.78 -19.18
CA GLN A 94 -6.78 -3.59 -19.22
C GLN A 94 -7.52 -4.83 -18.71
N GLY A 95 -8.74 -4.66 -18.23
CA GLY A 95 -9.59 -5.75 -17.75
C GLY A 95 -8.91 -6.58 -16.65
N SER A 96 -8.91 -7.91 -16.78
CA SER A 96 -8.33 -8.81 -15.77
C SER A 96 -6.81 -8.72 -15.63
N GLY A 97 -6.10 -8.16 -16.61
CA GLY A 97 -4.65 -7.96 -16.57
C GLY A 97 -4.24 -6.56 -16.12
N GLN A 98 -5.17 -5.77 -15.58
CA GLN A 98 -4.89 -4.41 -15.13
C GLN A 98 -4.02 -4.42 -13.88
N ILE A 99 -3.04 -3.51 -13.87
CA ILE A 99 -2.05 -3.33 -12.81
C ILE A 99 -2.09 -1.86 -12.40
N GLY A 100 -2.08 -1.61 -11.10
CA GLY A 100 -1.94 -0.26 -10.56
C GLY A 100 -0.63 -0.14 -9.79
N GLU A 101 0.19 0.80 -10.21
CA GLU A 101 1.47 1.12 -9.60
C GLU A 101 1.35 2.42 -8.82
N ILE A 102 1.61 2.36 -7.52
CA ILE A 102 1.50 3.50 -6.59
C ILE A 102 2.87 4.16 -6.49
N PHE A 103 2.92 5.46 -6.72
CA PHE A 103 4.13 6.27 -6.63
C PHE A 103 4.00 7.31 -5.51
N VAL A 104 5.10 7.54 -4.79
CA VAL A 104 5.26 8.67 -3.86
C VAL A 104 6.33 9.59 -4.42
N ALA A 105 5.98 10.85 -4.69
CA ALA A 105 6.91 11.84 -5.24
C ALA A 105 7.66 11.33 -6.50
N GLY A 106 6.97 10.57 -7.35
CA GLY A 106 7.52 10.02 -8.60
C GLY A 106 8.35 8.74 -8.44
N VAL A 107 8.52 8.21 -7.22
CA VAL A 107 9.21 6.93 -6.98
C VAL A 107 8.19 5.81 -6.81
N LEU A 108 8.37 4.71 -7.56
CA LEU A 108 7.53 3.52 -7.45
C LEU A 108 7.63 2.96 -6.03
N LEU A 109 6.50 2.92 -5.33
CA LEU A 109 6.41 2.43 -3.96
C LEU A 109 5.78 1.05 -3.91
N ALA A 110 4.68 0.82 -4.62
CA ALA A 110 3.95 -0.42 -4.52
C ALA A 110 3.23 -0.77 -5.82
N ARG A 111 2.87 -2.05 -5.95
CA ARG A 111 2.09 -2.59 -7.06
C ARG A 111 0.92 -3.40 -6.51
N LEU A 112 -0.26 -3.18 -7.11
CA LEU A 112 -1.47 -3.95 -6.85
C LEU A 112 -2.05 -4.49 -8.16
N THR A 113 -2.67 -5.65 -8.07
CA THR A 113 -3.51 -6.24 -9.10
C THR A 113 -4.79 -6.76 -8.46
N ASN A 114 -5.83 -7.01 -9.24
CA ASN A 114 -6.98 -7.72 -8.70
C ASN A 114 -6.55 -9.09 -8.13
N GLY A 115 -7.02 -9.42 -6.92
CA GLY A 115 -6.69 -10.65 -6.22
C GLY A 115 -5.38 -10.65 -5.43
N SER A 116 -4.55 -9.59 -5.49
CA SER A 116 -3.30 -9.55 -4.73
C SER A 116 -3.53 -9.29 -3.24
N LYS A 117 -3.40 -10.32 -2.41
CA LYS A 117 -3.56 -10.28 -0.94
C LYS A 117 -2.41 -11.06 -0.28
N PRO A 118 -1.22 -10.47 -0.08
CA PRO A 118 -0.90 -9.06 -0.31
C PRO A 118 -0.41 -8.76 -1.73
N GLY A 119 -0.33 -7.47 -2.07
CA GLY A 119 0.41 -6.93 -3.19
C GLY A 119 1.90 -6.75 -2.88
N TRP A 120 2.59 -5.98 -3.73
CA TRP A 120 4.05 -5.79 -3.64
C TRP A 120 4.42 -4.39 -3.16
N SER A 121 5.41 -4.30 -2.27
CA SER A 121 5.94 -3.03 -1.76
C SER A 121 7.46 -2.98 -1.90
N ARG A 122 7.97 -1.82 -2.29
CA ARG A 122 9.42 -1.51 -2.36
C ARG A 122 10.05 -1.46 -0.97
N LEU A 123 9.26 -1.17 0.07
CA LEU A 123 9.75 -1.11 1.45
C LEU A 123 9.70 -2.46 2.16
N ALA A 124 9.31 -3.53 1.46
CA ALA A 124 9.35 -4.88 2.01
C ALA A 124 10.74 -5.50 1.78
N ALA A 125 11.43 -5.88 2.85
CA ALA A 125 12.76 -6.50 2.78
C ALA A 125 12.74 -7.89 2.15
N LYS A 126 11.61 -8.59 2.27
CA LYS A 126 11.33 -9.93 1.76
C LYS A 126 9.81 -10.13 1.70
N ASP A 127 9.39 -11.22 1.08
CA ASP A 127 7.98 -11.61 1.07
C ASP A 127 7.48 -11.84 2.50
N GLY A 128 6.36 -11.21 2.80
CA GLY A 128 5.73 -11.25 4.11
C GLY A 128 4.21 -11.23 4.00
N PRO A 129 3.54 -11.33 5.16
CA PRO A 129 2.08 -11.45 5.20
C PRO A 129 1.34 -10.16 4.82
N LEU A 130 1.99 -9.00 4.87
CA LEU A 130 1.36 -7.70 4.59
C LEU A 130 1.83 -7.06 3.27
N ALA A 131 2.95 -7.54 2.72
CA ALA A 131 3.50 -7.13 1.44
C ALA A 131 4.49 -8.18 0.92
N LEU A 132 4.46 -8.41 -0.38
CA LEU A 132 5.52 -9.09 -1.12
C LEU A 132 6.64 -8.10 -1.45
N ARG A 133 7.87 -8.58 -1.61
CA ARG A 133 8.98 -7.73 -2.01
C ARG A 133 8.81 -7.31 -3.47
N LEU A 134 8.77 -6.00 -3.71
CA LEU A 134 8.82 -5.48 -5.07
C LEU A 134 10.26 -5.52 -5.58
N THR A 135 10.50 -6.28 -6.64
CA THR A 135 11.76 -6.29 -7.38
C THR A 135 11.56 -5.49 -8.67
N GLU A 136 12.49 -4.59 -8.96
CA GLU A 136 12.61 -3.86 -10.23
C GLU A 136 13.53 -4.62 -11.19
#